data_AF-A0A6V7TVK6-F1
#
_entry.id   AF-A0A6V7TVK6-F1
#
_cell.length_a   1.000
_cell.length_b   1.000
_cell.length_c   1.000
_cell.angle_alpha   90.00
_cell.angle_beta   90.00
_cell.angle_gamma   90.00
#
_symmetry.space_group_name_H-M   'P 1'
#
loop_
_entity.id
_entity.type
_entity.pdbx_description
1 polymer ?
#
loop_
_entity_poly.entity_id
_entity_poly.type
_entity_poly.pdbx_seq_one_letter_code
_entity_poly.pdbx_strand_id
1 'polypeptide(L)' 'MGPMLTIIGGNRQYNDKLTVRNVTIYGNNNPATQIKFVCDEYLGENVAEPWKFSYKPGEAGTSDVCCKYPASAVKIIN' A
#
# COMPACT_ATOMS: atom_id res chain seq x y z
N MET A 1 10.56 -4.81 -7.87
CA MET A 1 10.06 -4.72 -6.47
C MET A 1 10.68 -5.86 -5.68
N GLY A 2 11.06 -5.64 -4.41
CA GLY A 2 11.55 -6.70 -3.51
C GLY A 2 10.43 -7.37 -2.72
N PRO A 3 10.68 -8.51 -2.06
CA PRO A 3 9.68 -9.17 -1.20
C PRO A 3 9.22 -8.25 -0.06
N MET A 4 7.93 -8.31 0.28
CA MET A 4 7.29 -7.50 1.33
C MET A 4 7.43 -5.97 1.16
N LEU A 5 7.63 -5.47 -0.06
CA LEU A 5 7.65 -4.02 -0.33
C LEU A 5 6.26 -3.38 -0.15
N THR A 6 5.22 -4.10 -0.58
CA THR A 6 3.82 -3.66 -0.60
C THR A 6 2.91 -4.77 -0.08
N ILE A 7 1.88 -4.46 0.72
CA ILE A 7 0.94 -5.47 1.24
C ILE A 7 -0.08 -5.88 0.16
N ILE A 8 -0.72 -4.92 -0.48
CA ILE A 8 -1.73 -5.16 -1.52
C ILE A 8 -1.58 -4.17 -2.68
N GLY A 9 -1.87 -4.63 -3.90
CA GLY A 9 -1.85 -3.79 -5.09
C GLY A 9 -3.11 -4.01 -5.92
N GLY A 10 -3.62 -2.94 -6.54
CA GLY A 10 -4.82 -2.99 -7.38
C GLY A 10 -4.67 -2.16 -8.64
N ASN A 11 -5.41 -2.52 -9.68
CA ASN A 11 -5.38 -1.82 -10.96
C ASN A 11 -6.41 -0.70 -10.96
N ARG A 12 -5.93 0.55 -10.93
CA ARG A 12 -6.83 1.71 -10.96
C ARG A 12 -7.64 1.75 -12.25
N GLN A 13 -7.02 1.45 -13.39
CA GLN A 13 -7.65 1.46 -14.71
C GLN A 13 -8.82 0.47 -14.84
N TYR A 14 -8.83 -0.59 -14.04
CA TYR A 14 -9.89 -1.60 -14.02
C TYR A 14 -10.84 -1.43 -12.84
N ASN A 15 -10.72 -0.34 -12.07
CA ASN A 15 -11.53 -0.04 -10.90
C ASN A 15 -11.52 -1.15 -9.85
N ASP A 16 -10.37 -1.79 -9.64
CA ASP A 16 -10.21 -2.72 -8.52
C ASP A 16 -10.54 -2.00 -7.22
N LYS A 17 -11.29 -2.64 -6.33
CA LYS A 17 -11.66 -2.08 -5.02
C LYS A 17 -11.00 -2.88 -3.92
N LEU A 18 -10.14 -2.23 -3.15
CA LEU A 18 -9.36 -2.87 -2.10
C LEU A 18 -9.78 -2.33 -0.75
N THR A 19 -10.03 -3.25 0.19
CA THR A 19 -10.33 -2.91 1.58
C THR A 19 -9.33 -3.61 2.47
N VAL A 20 -8.64 -2.85 3.31
CA VAL A 20 -7.70 -3.36 4.31
C VAL A 20 -8.25 -3.08 5.69
N ARG A 21 -8.30 -4.11 6.55
CA ARG A 21 -8.80 -4.00 7.93
C ARG A 21 -8.01 -4.91 8.85
N ASN A 22 -7.63 -4.40 10.02
CA ASN A 22 -7.03 -5.15 11.12
C ASN A 22 -5.80 -6.00 10.74
N VAL A 23 -4.93 -5.47 9.89
CA VAL A 23 -3.68 -6.15 9.53
C VAL A 23 -2.60 -5.79 10.54
N THR A 24 -2.00 -6.81 11.15
CA THR A 24 -0.82 -6.66 12.01
C THR A 24 0.36 -7.35 11.36
N ILE A 25 1.46 -6.62 11.18
CA ILE A 25 2.68 -7.17 10.59
C ILE A 25 3.81 -7.05 11.60
N TYR A 26 4.47 -8.18 11.83
CA TYR A 26 5.68 -8.27 12.65
C TYR A 26 6.88 -8.10 11.73
N GLY A 27 7.35 -6.87 11.62
CA GLY A 27 8.52 -6.51 10.84
C GLY A 27 9.80 -6.84 11.61
N ASN A 28 10.89 -7.02 10.88
CA ASN A 28 12.22 -6.92 11.47
C ASN A 28 12.58 -5.43 11.53
N ASN A 29 13.15 -4.93 12.62
CA ASN A 29 13.59 -3.53 12.79
C ASN A 29 14.85 -3.21 11.93
N ASN A 30 14.81 -3.59 10.66
CA ASN A 30 15.85 -3.41 9.67
C ASN A 30 15.26 -2.60 8.49
N PRO A 31 15.79 -1.40 8.22
CA PRO A 31 15.33 -0.55 7.12
C PRO A 31 15.32 -1.23 5.74
N ALA A 32 16.20 -2.23 5.52
CA ALA A 32 16.28 -2.95 4.25
C ALA A 32 15.06 -3.86 3.99
N THR A 33 14.33 -4.26 5.03
CA THR A 33 13.17 -5.16 4.95
C THR A 33 11.85 -4.48 5.33
N GLN A 34 11.87 -3.16 5.51
CA GLN A 34 10.69 -2.41 5.92
C GLN A 34 9.66 -2.33 4.79
N ILE A 35 8.41 -2.64 5.13
CA ILE A 35 7.26 -2.42 4.26
C ILE A 35 7.17 -0.92 3.97
N LYS A 36 7.22 -0.56 2.69
CA LYS A 36 7.14 0.85 2.28
C LYS A 36 5.72 1.27 1.99
N PHE A 37 4.90 0.35 1.49
CA PHE A 37 3.54 0.64 1.07
C PHE A 37 2.55 -0.37 1.63
N VAL A 38 1.42 0.12 2.15
CA VAL A 38 0.29 -0.72 2.50
C VAL A 38 -0.50 -1.04 1.24
N CYS A 39 -0.77 -0.05 0.40
CA CYS A 39 -1.58 -0.22 -0.81
C CYS A 39 -0.96 0.58 -1.95
N ASP A 40 -0.80 -0.05 -3.10
CA ASP A 40 -0.35 0.61 -4.33
C ASP A 40 -1.40 0.47 -5.43
N GLU A 41 -1.67 1.56 -6.15
CA GLU A 41 -2.51 1.51 -7.33
C GLU A 41 -1.68 1.52 -8.59
N TYR A 42 -1.77 0.43 -9.35
CA TYR A 42 -1.12 0.34 -10.65
C TYR A 42 -1.84 1.23 -11.67
N LEU A 43 -1.07 2.14 -12.27
CA LEU A 43 -1.56 3.11 -13.25
C LEU A 43 -1.22 2.74 -14.71
N GLY A 44 -0.54 1.62 -14.95
CA GLY A 44 -0.04 1.23 -16.27
C GLY A 44 1.48 1.43 -16.46
N GLU A 45 2.01 0.99 -17.60
CA GLU A 45 3.47 0.88 -17.82
C GLU A 45 4.17 2.21 -18.14
N ASN A 46 3.44 3.26 -18.55
CA ASN A 46 4.02 4.50 -19.09
C ASN A 46 3.66 5.77 -18.30
N VAL A 47 3.38 5.63 -17.01
CA VAL A 47 3.03 6.78 -16.17
C VAL A 47 4.26 7.56 -15.73
N ALA A 48 4.16 8.89 -15.79
CA ALA A 48 5.23 9.79 -15.34
C ALA A 48 5.49 9.70 -13.82
N GLU A 49 4.45 9.36 -13.05
CA GLU A 49 4.52 9.25 -11.58
C GLU A 49 3.96 7.88 -11.11
N PRO A 50 4.76 6.80 -11.23
CA PRO A 50 4.29 5.44 -10.90
C PRO A 50 3.92 5.25 -9.43
N TRP A 51 4.36 6.14 -8.54
CA TRP A 51 4.15 6.06 -7.09
C TRP A 51 3.11 7.06 -6.56
N LYS A 52 2.38 7.75 -7.46
CA LYS A 52 1.42 8.80 -7.07
C LYS A 52 0.30 8.28 -6.14
N PHE A 53 -0.07 7.01 -6.28
CA PHE A 53 -1.12 6.35 -5.50
C PHE A 53 -0.54 5.18 -4.68
N SER A 54 0.58 5.46 -4.02
CA SER A 54 1.27 4.55 -3.11
C SER A 54 1.13 5.04 -1.68
N TYR A 55 0.44 4.26 -0.85
CA TYR A 55 0.04 4.66 0.49
C TYR A 55 0.88 3.95 1.55
N LYS A 56 1.36 4.68 2.55
CA LYS A 56 2.33 4.18 3.53
C LYS A 56 1.67 3.62 4.80
N PRO A 57 2.35 2.74 5.54
CA PRO A 57 1.93 2.34 6.88
C PRO A 57 1.77 3.55 7.81
N GLY A 58 0.71 3.56 8.62
CA GLY A 58 0.39 4.67 9.52
C GLY A 58 -0.29 5.86 8.84
N GLU A 59 -0.52 5.81 7.52
CA GLU A 59 -1.27 6.80 6.77
C GLU A 59 -2.58 6.18 6.24
N ALA A 60 -3.60 7.03 6.02
CA ALA A 60 -4.85 6.56 5.43
C ALA A 60 -4.69 6.36 3.92
N GLY A 61 -5.30 5.31 3.39
CA GLY A 61 -5.57 5.19 1.96
C GLY A 61 -6.67 6.17 1.58
N THR A 62 -6.32 7.23 0.86
CA THR A 62 -7.26 8.31 0.48
C THR A 62 -7.71 8.25 -0.96
N SER A 63 -7.51 7.12 -1.65
CA SER A 63 -7.93 7.00 -3.03
C SER A 63 -9.44 7.08 -3.18
N ASP A 64 -9.85 7.69 -4.28
CA ASP A 64 -11.21 7.75 -4.78
C ASP A 64 -11.63 6.47 -5.53
N VAL A 65 -10.68 5.63 -5.95
CA VAL A 65 -10.95 4.47 -6.81
C VAL A 65 -10.68 3.13 -6.12
N CYS A 66 -9.46 2.92 -5.63
CA CYS A 66 -9.00 1.57 -5.29
C CYS A 66 -8.61 1.40 -3.81
N CYS A 67 -7.57 2.12 -3.36
CA CYS A 67 -7.00 2.01 -2.03
C CYS A 67 -7.70 2.95 -1.02
N LYS A 68 -8.70 2.45 -0.29
CA LYS A 68 -9.42 3.24 0.72
C LYS A 68 -9.49 2.55 2.08
N TYR A 69 -8.77 3.09 3.07
CA TYR A 69 -8.72 2.55 4.44
C TYR A 69 -8.23 3.60 5.45
N PRO A 70 -8.59 3.50 6.74
CA PRO A 70 -8.11 4.42 7.77
C PRO A 70 -6.65 4.15 8.13
N ALA A 71 -5.92 5.16 8.65
CA ALA A 71 -4.52 5.04 9.08
C ALA A 71 -4.28 3.91 10.11
N SER A 72 -5.30 3.55 10.90
CA SER A 72 -5.26 2.48 11.88
C SER A 72 -5.48 1.07 11.30
N ALA A 73 -5.76 0.93 10.00
CA ALA A 73 -6.08 -0.35 9.39
C ALA A 73 -4.89 -1.33 9.36
N VAL A 74 -3.67 -0.79 9.34
CA VAL A 74 -2.43 -1.56 9.36
C VAL A 74 -1.53 -1.07 10.47
N LYS A 75 -1.13 -2.01 11.33
CA LYS A 75 -0.13 -1.78 12.37
C LYS A 75 1.12 -2.59 12.07
N ILE A 76 2.26 -1.93 12.05
CA ILE A 76 3.56 -2.59 12.00
C ILE A 76 4.15 -2.61 13.41
N ILE A 77 4.57 -3.80 13.84
CA ILE A 77 5.27 -4.05 15.10
C ILE A 77 6.69 -4.45 14.72
N ASN A 78 7.69 -3.73 15.23
CA ASN A 78 9.11 -3.97 14.99
C ASN A 78 9.82 -4.38 16.28
#